data_AF-A0A9E2X6R6-F1
#
_entry.id   AF-A0A9E2X6R6-F1
#
_cell.length_a   1.000
_cell.length_b   1.000
_cell.length_c   1.000
_cell.angle_alpha   90.00
_cell.angle_beta   90.00
_cell.angle_gamma   90.00
#
_symmetry.space_group_name_H-M   'P 1'
#
loop_
_entity.id
_entity.type
_entity.pdbx_description
1 polymer ?
#
loop_
_entity_poly.entity_id
_entity_poly.type
_entity_poly.pdbx_seq_one_letter_code
_entity_poly.pdbx_strand_id
1 'polypeptide(L)'
;MRRSAGGGPGTGADPSDVASVDAFVRGAGMQVLSADAERRVVLVRATVAQASAAFGVELGEYRAAGATYRGRVGAVHLPSSVAPAVVAVLGLDDRPQARMHFKQGPPIPVGDLPPVARAETPPHPSPLWPAQVAELYSFPTGVDGTGQTIGILELGGGYRDADLDAYFEKIGTVRPTVIAVPVDGGSNAPGGDADGEVMLDIEVSGAVAPGATIAVYFADPTDRGFYDALSVAVHDKANHPTVVTISWGGPEDSWTEQARQAFDAVLADAAAFGITVLAAAGDHGAGDGGGDAKAHVDFPASSPHVVACGGTTLVGSGGKIVSEVTWNDGDGWATGGGISDAFPVPAWQTVKLPANVNGTKKPGRGVPDVAGNADITSGYIVLVDGTYTPIGGTSAVAPLYAGLVALLGQALGHSVGDLLPTLYRASVFRDVVAGDNSVPQSQYGPEVAGYAAGPGWDACTGLGSIEGDALLAELHAPA
;
A
#
# COMPACT_ATOMS: atom_id res chain seq x y z
N MET A 1 17.03 -0.22 -13.20
CA MET A 1 18.01 -1.04 -13.94
C MET A 1 17.94 -2.48 -13.47
N ARG A 2 18.44 -3.44 -14.24
CA ARG A 2 18.46 -4.86 -13.82
C ARG A 2 19.45 -5.07 -12.67
N ARG A 3 19.15 -6.06 -11.82
CA ARG A 3 20.06 -6.56 -10.79
C ARG A 3 21.22 -7.31 -11.44
N SER A 4 22.43 -7.18 -10.88
CA SER A 4 23.60 -7.92 -11.37
C SER A 4 23.39 -9.43 -11.28
N ALA A 5 23.79 -10.16 -12.32
CA ALA A 5 23.74 -11.62 -12.37
C ALA A 5 24.94 -12.29 -11.65
N GLY A 6 25.92 -11.52 -11.18
CA GLY A 6 27.09 -12.05 -10.47
C GLY A 6 26.72 -12.51 -9.07
N GLY A 7 26.86 -13.81 -8.78
CA GLY A 7 26.41 -14.51 -7.57
C GLY A 7 27.07 -14.14 -6.23
N GLY A 8 27.29 -12.85 -5.96
CA GLY A 8 27.52 -12.32 -4.62
C GLY A 8 26.23 -11.75 -4.01
N PRO A 9 26.23 -11.37 -2.72
CA PRO A 9 25.05 -10.86 -2.00
C PRO A 9 24.56 -9.47 -2.48
N GLY A 10 25.05 -8.94 -3.60
CA GLY A 10 24.64 -7.63 -4.10
C GLY A 10 23.23 -7.65 -4.70
N THR A 11 22.36 -6.76 -4.21
CA THR A 11 21.06 -6.43 -4.83
C THR A 11 21.17 -5.34 -5.90
N GLY A 12 22.33 -4.69 -6.01
CA GLY A 12 22.56 -3.58 -6.95
C GLY A 12 22.72 -3.96 -8.43
N ALA A 13 22.82 -2.92 -9.26
CA ALA A 13 23.06 -3.00 -10.69
C ALA A 13 24.55 -3.28 -10.97
N ASP A 14 24.84 -3.95 -12.08
CA ASP A 14 26.22 -4.16 -12.50
C ASP A 14 26.89 -2.81 -12.83
N PRO A 15 28.09 -2.50 -12.29
CA PRO A 15 28.77 -1.24 -12.60
C PRO A 15 29.01 -1.01 -14.09
N SER A 16 29.20 -2.07 -14.88
CA SER A 16 29.36 -1.97 -16.33
C SER A 16 28.04 -1.60 -17.03
N ASP A 17 26.92 -2.13 -16.55
CA ASP A 17 25.59 -1.73 -17.00
C ASP A 17 25.34 -0.25 -16.69
N VAL A 18 25.67 0.21 -15.47
CA VAL A 18 25.51 1.62 -15.07
C VAL A 18 26.34 2.53 -15.98
N ALA A 19 27.59 2.17 -16.24
CA ALA A 19 28.45 2.91 -17.16
C ALA A 19 27.91 2.94 -18.59
N SER A 20 27.32 1.83 -19.07
CA SER A 20 26.71 1.76 -20.40
C SER A 20 25.50 2.68 -20.54
N VAL A 21 24.66 2.75 -19.50
CA VAL A 21 23.49 3.64 -19.44
C VAL A 21 23.94 5.10 -19.35
N ASP A 22 24.89 5.44 -18.49
CA ASP A 22 25.45 6.81 -18.39
C ASP A 22 26.02 7.28 -19.74
N ALA A 23 26.80 6.42 -20.41
CA ALA A 23 27.38 6.73 -21.71
C ALA A 23 26.31 6.95 -22.79
N PHE A 24 25.25 6.14 -22.81
CA PHE A 24 24.11 6.34 -23.72
C PHE A 24 23.39 7.65 -23.46
N VAL A 25 23.09 7.96 -22.20
CA VAL A 25 22.38 9.18 -21.80
C VAL A 25 23.18 10.42 -22.23
N ARG A 26 24.48 10.45 -21.91
CA ARG A 26 25.37 11.56 -22.30
C ARG A 26 25.54 11.65 -23.81
N GLY A 27 25.65 10.50 -24.49
CA GLY A 27 25.76 10.43 -25.95
C GLY A 27 24.53 10.98 -26.68
N ALA A 28 23.35 10.86 -26.07
CA ALA A 28 22.11 11.47 -26.54
C ALA A 28 21.97 12.97 -26.19
N GLY A 29 22.99 13.58 -25.58
CA GLY A 29 23.00 14.98 -25.15
C GLY A 29 22.16 15.26 -23.89
N MET A 30 21.67 14.22 -23.21
CA MET A 30 20.94 14.33 -21.95
C MET A 30 21.92 14.43 -20.76
N GLN A 31 21.43 14.91 -19.62
CA GLN A 31 22.23 15.08 -18.41
C GLN A 31 21.94 13.96 -17.41
N VAL A 32 22.96 13.24 -16.96
CA VAL A 32 22.89 12.37 -15.79
C VAL A 32 23.01 13.23 -14.53
N LEU A 33 22.00 13.21 -13.68
CA LEU A 33 21.97 13.92 -12.40
C LEU A 33 22.56 13.07 -11.27
N SER A 34 22.24 11.78 -11.25
CA SER A 34 22.80 10.81 -10.31
C SER A 34 22.78 9.40 -10.92
N ALA A 35 23.63 8.53 -10.40
CA ALA A 35 23.64 7.11 -10.71
C ALA A 35 23.85 6.34 -9.40
N ASP A 36 22.82 5.61 -8.99
CA ASP A 36 22.78 4.84 -7.76
C ASP A 36 22.74 3.34 -8.12
N ALA A 37 23.87 2.67 -7.93
CA ALA A 37 23.99 1.26 -8.24
C ALA A 37 23.19 0.39 -7.25
N GLU A 38 23.06 0.80 -6.00
CA GLU A 38 22.35 0.04 -4.96
C GLU A 38 20.85 0.06 -5.23
N ARG A 39 20.28 1.26 -5.46
CA ARG A 39 18.88 1.45 -5.85
C ARG A 39 18.58 1.06 -7.30
N ARG A 40 19.62 0.78 -8.10
CA ARG A 40 19.55 0.46 -9.53
C ARG A 40 18.91 1.58 -10.37
N VAL A 41 19.21 2.84 -10.08
CA VAL A 41 18.62 4.02 -10.75
C VAL A 41 19.69 4.90 -11.37
N VAL A 42 19.43 5.38 -12.60
CA VAL A 42 20.16 6.51 -13.20
C VAL A 42 19.16 7.62 -13.43
N LEU A 43 19.29 8.71 -12.68
CA LEU A 43 18.40 9.86 -12.80
C LEU A 43 18.87 10.76 -13.95
N VAL A 44 17.95 11.05 -14.87
CA VAL A 44 18.25 11.77 -16.11
C VAL A 44 17.41 13.03 -16.21
N ARG A 45 18.04 14.13 -16.65
CA ARG A 45 17.37 15.34 -17.11
C ARG A 45 17.55 15.49 -18.62
N ALA A 46 16.46 15.77 -19.31
CA ALA A 46 16.43 15.94 -20.76
C ALA A 46 15.39 16.99 -21.17
N THR A 47 15.61 17.62 -22.32
CA THR A 47 14.55 18.34 -23.02
C THR A 47 13.58 17.35 -23.67
N VAL A 48 12.35 17.79 -23.97
CA VAL A 48 11.35 16.99 -24.70
C VAL A 48 11.94 16.43 -26.00
N ALA A 49 12.63 17.26 -26.79
CA ALA A 49 13.23 16.84 -28.06
C ALA A 49 14.30 15.74 -27.88
N GLN A 50 15.14 15.85 -26.84
CA GLN A 50 16.15 14.84 -26.53
C GLN A 50 15.53 13.53 -26.09
N ALA A 51 14.55 13.57 -25.17
CA ALA A 51 13.88 12.37 -24.68
C ALA A 51 13.12 11.65 -25.81
N SER A 52 12.35 12.39 -26.61
CA SER A 52 11.64 11.84 -27.78
C SER A 52 12.60 11.15 -28.75
N ALA A 53 13.73 11.78 -29.07
CA ALA A 53 14.73 11.21 -29.99
C ALA A 53 15.47 10.01 -29.39
N ALA A 54 15.87 10.08 -28.11
CA ALA A 54 16.65 9.03 -27.46
C ALA A 54 15.85 7.75 -27.23
N PHE A 55 14.57 7.89 -26.90
CA PHE A 55 13.69 6.77 -26.55
C PHE A 55 12.71 6.39 -27.66
N GLY A 56 12.72 7.08 -28.81
CA GLY A 56 11.86 6.76 -29.96
C GLY A 56 10.37 6.95 -29.69
N VAL A 57 10.02 7.96 -28.88
CA VAL A 57 8.64 8.26 -28.46
C VAL A 57 8.23 9.65 -28.92
N GLU A 58 6.92 9.89 -29.02
CA GLU A 58 6.38 11.24 -29.20
C GLU A 58 5.77 11.73 -27.89
N LEU A 59 6.48 12.63 -27.21
CA LEU A 59 5.98 13.29 -26.01
C LEU A 59 4.99 14.41 -26.36
N GLY A 60 3.89 14.49 -25.63
CA GLY A 60 2.85 15.52 -25.81
C GLY A 60 2.13 15.82 -24.52
N GLU A 61 1.32 16.88 -24.53
CA GLU A 61 0.41 17.21 -23.42
C GLU A 61 -0.96 16.58 -23.67
N TYR A 62 -1.51 15.93 -22.64
CA TYR A 62 -2.77 15.21 -22.67
C TYR A 62 -3.67 15.70 -21.54
N ARG A 63 -4.98 15.53 -21.73
CA ARG A 63 -5.98 15.81 -20.71
C ARG A 63 -6.93 14.63 -20.58
N ALA A 64 -6.99 14.03 -19.41
CA ALA A 64 -7.92 12.94 -19.08
C ALA A 64 -8.27 13.00 -17.59
N ALA A 65 -9.48 12.56 -17.23
CA ALA A 65 -9.96 12.48 -15.84
C ALA A 65 -9.73 13.78 -15.01
N GLY A 66 -9.84 14.95 -15.66
CA GLY A 66 -9.64 16.25 -15.00
C GLY A 66 -8.19 16.70 -14.84
N ALA A 67 -7.20 15.83 -15.09
CA ALA A 67 -5.78 16.17 -15.04
C ALA A 67 -5.23 16.54 -16.42
N THR A 68 -4.24 17.44 -16.44
CA THR A 68 -3.38 17.71 -17.60
C THR A 68 -1.99 17.18 -17.27
N TYR A 69 -1.42 16.38 -18.16
CA TYR A 69 -0.13 15.71 -17.95
C TYR A 69 0.64 15.57 -19.27
N ARG A 70 1.95 15.42 -19.17
CA ARG A 70 2.80 14.93 -20.26
C ARG A 70 2.65 13.42 -20.37
N GLY A 71 2.33 12.97 -21.58
CA GLY A 71 2.27 11.55 -21.92
C GLY A 71 3.13 11.24 -23.14
N ARG A 72 3.04 10.00 -23.63
CA ARG A 72 3.77 9.55 -24.82
C ARG A 72 2.91 8.71 -25.78
N VAL A 73 3.19 8.82 -27.08
CA VAL A 73 2.78 7.84 -28.11
C VAL A 73 3.99 7.02 -28.56
N GLY A 74 3.76 5.76 -28.91
CA GLY A 74 4.78 4.84 -29.42
C GLY A 74 5.36 3.94 -28.33
N ALA A 75 6.30 3.07 -28.69
CA ALA A 75 7.01 2.21 -27.75
C ALA A 75 8.35 2.85 -27.34
N VAL A 76 8.82 2.56 -26.14
CA VAL A 76 10.18 2.97 -25.72
C VAL A 76 11.19 2.07 -26.43
N HIS A 77 12.12 2.69 -27.15
CA HIS A 77 13.23 2.04 -27.84
C HIS A 77 14.55 2.38 -27.19
N LEU A 78 15.41 1.37 -27.02
CA LEU A 78 16.77 1.51 -26.52
C LEU A 78 17.75 0.83 -27.48
N PRO A 79 18.98 1.33 -27.62
CA PRO A 79 20.02 0.62 -28.36
C PRO A 79 20.25 -0.78 -27.78
N SER A 80 20.56 -1.76 -28.64
CA SER A 80 20.80 -3.14 -28.21
C SER A 80 21.94 -3.30 -27.21
N SER A 81 22.86 -2.33 -27.15
CA SER A 81 23.96 -2.28 -26.18
C SER A 81 23.52 -1.89 -24.77
N VAL A 82 22.33 -1.29 -24.60
CA VAL A 82 21.83 -0.76 -23.32
C VAL A 82 20.54 -1.46 -22.90
N ALA A 83 19.70 -1.87 -23.86
CA ALA A 83 18.42 -2.51 -23.61
C ALA A 83 18.49 -3.69 -22.62
N PRO A 84 19.52 -4.57 -22.63
CA PRO A 84 19.61 -5.66 -21.65
C PRO A 84 19.77 -5.20 -20.20
N ALA A 85 20.28 -4.00 -19.94
CA ALA A 85 20.54 -3.45 -18.62
C ALA A 85 19.33 -2.70 -18.02
N VAL A 86 18.36 -2.31 -18.84
CA VAL A 86 17.24 -1.45 -18.44
C VAL A 86 15.99 -2.29 -18.22
N VAL A 87 15.34 -2.07 -17.06
CA VAL A 87 14.03 -2.69 -16.73
C VAL A 87 12.90 -1.75 -17.18
N ALA A 88 13.03 -0.46 -16.87
CA ALA A 88 12.05 0.55 -17.18
C ALA A 88 12.69 1.91 -17.46
N VAL A 89 11.97 2.74 -18.22
CA VAL A 89 12.22 4.18 -18.36
C VAL A 89 10.96 4.90 -17.85
N LEU A 90 11.04 5.47 -16.65
CA LEU A 90 9.91 6.11 -15.95
C LEU A 90 9.97 7.64 -16.08
N GLY A 91 8.82 8.31 -15.92
CA GLY A 91 8.71 9.76 -15.97
C GLY A 91 8.68 10.38 -17.38
N LEU A 92 8.65 9.55 -18.44
CA LEU A 92 8.27 10.04 -19.77
C LEU A 92 6.78 10.41 -19.81
N ASP A 93 5.97 9.65 -19.06
CA ASP A 93 4.58 9.91 -18.74
C ASP A 93 4.52 10.39 -17.29
N ASP A 94 3.81 11.48 -17.01
CA ASP A 94 3.58 12.00 -15.65
C ASP A 94 2.09 12.08 -15.30
N ARG A 95 1.26 11.22 -15.93
CA ARG A 95 -0.12 11.02 -15.50
C ARG A 95 -0.17 10.56 -14.03
N PRO A 96 -1.20 10.98 -13.27
CA PRO A 96 -1.52 10.34 -12.00
C PRO A 96 -1.73 8.83 -12.20
N GLN A 97 -0.94 8.03 -11.49
CA GLN A 97 -0.87 6.57 -11.64
C GLN A 97 -1.54 5.82 -10.49
N ALA A 98 -1.78 6.50 -9.37
CA ALA A 98 -2.40 5.95 -8.19
C ALA A 98 -3.42 6.92 -7.58
N ARG A 99 -4.34 6.37 -6.79
CA ARG A 99 -5.33 7.08 -5.99
C ARG A 99 -5.25 6.59 -4.54
N MET A 100 -5.73 7.43 -3.62
CA MET A 100 -5.96 7.10 -2.23
C MET A 100 -7.16 6.15 -2.08
N HIS A 101 -7.11 5.23 -1.12
CA HIS A 101 -8.13 4.17 -0.91
C HIS A 101 -8.87 4.36 0.42
N PHE A 102 -9.45 5.55 0.60
CA PHE A 102 -10.25 5.88 1.78
C PHE A 102 -11.63 6.46 1.44
N LYS A 103 -12.57 6.25 2.37
CA LYS A 103 -13.91 6.87 2.37
C LYS A 103 -14.09 7.71 3.62
N GLN A 104 -14.30 9.02 3.47
CA GLN A 104 -14.51 9.93 4.59
C GLN A 104 -15.99 10.07 4.98
N GLY A 105 -16.27 9.95 6.27
CA GLY A 105 -17.59 10.18 6.83
C GLY A 105 -17.86 11.61 7.24
N PRO A 106 -19.04 11.86 7.86
CA PRO A 106 -19.37 13.18 8.35
C PRO A 106 -18.50 13.55 9.58
N PRO A 107 -18.16 14.84 9.76
CA PRO A 107 -17.52 15.32 10.97
C PRO A 107 -18.24 14.90 12.26
N ILE A 108 -17.48 14.53 13.28
CA ILE A 108 -17.95 14.21 14.62
C ILE A 108 -17.63 15.39 15.55
N PRO A 109 -18.64 16.08 16.10
CA PRO A 109 -18.40 17.11 17.10
C PRO A 109 -17.66 16.55 18.33
N VAL A 110 -16.77 17.32 18.93
CA VAL A 110 -15.96 16.88 20.09
C VAL A 110 -16.81 16.36 21.25
N GLY A 111 -18.01 16.92 21.46
CA GLY A 111 -18.95 16.48 22.49
C GLY A 111 -19.64 15.14 22.21
N ASP A 112 -19.63 14.69 20.94
CA ASP A 112 -20.29 13.47 20.46
C ASP A 112 -19.28 12.33 20.21
N LEU A 113 -17.98 12.57 20.43
CA LEU A 113 -16.94 11.55 20.29
C LEU A 113 -17.20 10.39 21.25
N PRO A 114 -17.15 9.13 20.77
CA PRO A 114 -17.28 7.97 21.65
C PRO A 114 -16.08 7.88 22.61
N PRO A 115 -16.24 7.20 23.76
CA PRO A 115 -15.14 6.95 24.68
C PRO A 115 -13.95 6.26 24.00
N VAL A 116 -12.73 6.69 24.35
CA VAL A 116 -11.47 6.07 23.88
C VAL A 116 -11.21 4.72 24.55
N ALA A 117 -11.81 4.50 25.73
CA ALA A 117 -11.75 3.23 26.45
C ALA A 117 -12.36 2.08 25.62
N ARG A 118 -12.34 0.87 26.17
CA ARG A 118 -12.83 -0.37 25.54
C ARG A 118 -14.09 -0.19 24.68
N ALA A 119 -14.10 -0.83 23.50
CA ALA A 119 -15.26 -0.83 22.62
C ALA A 119 -16.51 -1.42 23.29
N GLU A 120 -17.45 -0.57 23.66
CA GLU A 120 -18.82 -0.90 24.09
C GLU A 120 -19.82 -0.57 22.98
N THR A 121 -19.51 -1.00 21.77
CA THR A 121 -20.32 -0.67 20.59
C THR A 121 -21.68 -1.39 20.61
N PRO A 122 -22.73 -0.73 20.09
CA PRO A 122 -24.08 -1.31 19.96
C PRO A 122 -24.06 -2.57 19.07
N PRO A 123 -25.16 -3.34 18.95
CA PRO A 123 -25.23 -4.50 18.03
C PRO A 123 -25.20 -4.10 16.53
N HIS A 124 -24.77 -2.88 16.22
CA HIS A 124 -24.64 -2.30 14.89
C HIS A 124 -23.26 -1.64 14.76
N PRO A 125 -22.68 -1.58 13.55
CA PRO A 125 -21.44 -0.85 13.30
C PRO A 125 -21.49 0.60 13.81
N SER A 126 -20.40 1.05 14.41
CA SER A 126 -20.21 2.44 14.83
C SER A 126 -18.72 2.79 14.81
N PRO A 127 -18.33 4.06 14.58
CA PRO A 127 -16.92 4.45 14.53
C PRO A 127 -16.10 4.02 15.75
N LEU A 128 -14.87 3.60 15.49
CA LEU A 128 -13.94 3.03 16.45
C LEU A 128 -12.64 3.85 16.49
N TRP A 129 -11.97 3.85 17.64
CA TRP A 129 -10.59 4.31 17.73
C TRP A 129 -9.64 3.18 17.28
N PRO A 130 -8.48 3.48 16.67
CA PRO A 130 -7.55 2.42 16.21
C PRO A 130 -7.14 1.44 17.32
N ALA A 131 -6.93 1.93 18.55
CA ALA A 131 -6.61 1.09 19.71
C ALA A 131 -7.73 0.09 20.07
N GLN A 132 -9.00 0.44 19.81
CA GLN A 132 -10.12 -0.48 20.01
C GLN A 132 -10.12 -1.58 18.94
N VAL A 133 -9.78 -1.26 17.69
CA VAL A 133 -9.63 -2.26 16.63
C VAL A 133 -8.46 -3.21 16.95
N ALA A 134 -7.33 -2.67 17.40
CA ALA A 134 -6.19 -3.44 17.87
C ALA A 134 -6.54 -4.38 19.04
N GLU A 135 -7.36 -3.92 20.01
CA GLU A 135 -7.88 -4.76 21.10
C GLU A 135 -8.76 -5.90 20.54
N LEU A 136 -9.66 -5.60 19.59
CA LEU A 136 -10.55 -6.58 18.97
C LEU A 136 -9.80 -7.67 18.20
N TYR A 137 -8.69 -7.30 17.55
CA TYR A 137 -7.78 -8.23 16.86
C TYR A 137 -6.69 -8.83 17.76
N SER A 138 -6.79 -8.65 19.07
CA SER A 138 -5.86 -9.22 20.06
C SER A 138 -4.40 -8.88 19.73
N PHE A 139 -4.11 -7.61 19.40
CA PHE A 139 -2.74 -7.18 19.16
C PHE A 139 -1.90 -7.27 20.45
N PRO A 140 -0.59 -7.58 20.35
CA PRO A 140 0.25 -7.75 21.51
C PRO A 140 0.27 -6.53 22.43
N THR A 141 0.15 -6.78 23.73
CA THR A 141 0.22 -5.75 24.78
C THR A 141 1.56 -5.79 25.50
N GLY A 142 1.96 -4.67 26.12
CA GLY A 142 3.27 -4.55 26.79
C GLY A 142 4.44 -4.22 25.86
N VAL A 143 4.16 -4.05 24.56
CA VAL A 143 5.02 -3.47 23.54
C VAL A 143 4.29 -2.27 22.92
N ASP A 144 5.05 -1.34 22.35
CA ASP A 144 4.57 -0.07 21.80
C ASP A 144 5.22 0.29 20.45
N GLY A 145 6.05 -0.59 19.88
CA GLY A 145 6.82 -0.35 18.66
C GLY A 145 8.19 0.29 18.90
N THR A 146 8.62 0.50 20.15
CA THR A 146 9.94 1.10 20.45
C THR A 146 11.07 0.37 19.71
N GLY A 147 11.89 1.16 19.01
CA GLY A 147 13.03 0.66 18.24
C GLY A 147 12.69 0.22 16.81
N GLN A 148 11.43 0.35 16.39
CA GLN A 148 10.99 0.14 15.01
C GLN A 148 10.77 1.47 14.29
N THR A 149 10.88 1.42 12.96
CA THR A 149 10.51 2.53 12.07
C THR A 149 9.46 2.04 11.07
N ILE A 150 8.33 2.74 11.01
CA ILE A 150 7.27 2.54 10.02
C ILE A 150 7.47 3.56 8.90
N GLY A 151 7.73 3.09 7.69
CA GLY A 151 7.73 3.90 6.48
C GLY A 151 6.31 4.03 5.92
N ILE A 152 5.88 5.24 5.59
CA ILE A 152 4.57 5.52 4.98
C ILE A 152 4.82 6.20 3.63
N LEU A 153 4.21 5.72 2.56
CA LEU A 153 4.35 6.32 1.22
C LEU A 153 3.15 7.21 0.92
N GLU A 154 3.42 8.48 0.64
CA GLU A 154 2.40 9.49 0.37
C GLU A 154 2.62 10.16 -0.97
N LEU A 155 1.55 10.25 -1.78
CA LEU A 155 1.61 10.79 -3.13
C LEU A 155 0.94 12.18 -3.26
N GLY A 156 0.69 12.83 -2.13
CA GLY A 156 0.12 14.16 -2.04
C GLY A 156 -0.24 14.55 -0.61
N GLY A 157 -0.71 15.78 -0.43
CA GLY A 157 -1.21 16.27 0.85
C GLY A 157 -0.14 16.44 1.92
N GLY A 158 -0.56 16.37 3.18
CA GLY A 158 0.34 16.46 4.31
C GLY A 158 -0.34 16.31 5.67
N TYR A 159 0.46 16.49 6.71
CA TYR A 159 0.03 16.51 8.11
C TYR A 159 0.40 17.83 8.79
N ARG A 160 -0.34 18.18 9.84
CA ARG A 160 -0.01 19.30 10.74
C ARG A 160 0.34 18.76 12.12
N ASP A 161 1.45 19.24 12.67
CA ASP A 161 1.89 18.86 14.02
C ASP A 161 0.80 19.13 15.08
N ALA A 162 0.06 20.22 14.94
CA ALA A 162 -1.01 20.58 15.86
C ALA A 162 -2.17 19.56 15.88
N ASP A 163 -2.49 18.98 14.73
CA ASP A 163 -3.54 17.96 14.64
C ASP A 163 -3.05 16.65 15.26
N LEU A 164 -1.82 16.23 14.93
CA LEU A 164 -1.21 15.06 15.56
C LEU A 164 -1.11 15.21 17.09
N ASP A 165 -0.64 16.36 17.59
CA ASP A 165 -0.57 16.63 19.03
C ASP A 165 -1.95 16.51 19.69
N ALA A 166 -2.97 17.13 19.09
CA ALA A 166 -4.34 17.11 19.61
C ALA A 166 -4.97 15.71 19.57
N TYR A 167 -4.71 14.93 18.51
CA TYR A 167 -5.20 13.56 18.38
C TYR A 167 -4.58 12.64 19.43
N PHE A 168 -3.24 12.64 19.56
CA PHE A 168 -2.54 11.78 20.52
C PHE A 168 -2.81 12.19 21.97
N GLU A 169 -2.99 13.50 22.25
CA GLU A 169 -3.50 13.98 23.55
C GLU A 169 -4.91 13.44 23.82
N LYS A 170 -5.82 13.50 22.83
CA LYS A 170 -7.20 13.05 22.96
C LYS A 170 -7.29 11.56 23.29
N ILE A 171 -6.49 10.72 22.63
CA ILE A 171 -6.48 9.28 22.89
C ILE A 171 -5.63 8.90 24.12
N GLY A 172 -4.94 9.86 24.73
CA GLY A 172 -4.21 9.67 25.97
C GLY A 172 -2.93 8.83 25.82
N THR A 173 -2.25 8.94 24.68
CA THR A 173 -0.99 8.23 24.41
C THR A 173 0.12 9.19 23.97
N VAL A 174 1.35 8.67 23.86
CA VAL A 174 2.49 9.44 23.37
C VAL A 174 2.37 9.61 21.87
N ARG A 175 2.56 10.83 21.38
CA ARG A 175 2.72 11.11 19.95
C ARG A 175 4.03 10.46 19.45
N PRO A 176 3.97 9.58 18.43
CA PRO A 176 5.18 9.04 17.79
C PRO A 176 6.04 10.15 17.19
N THR A 177 7.33 9.86 17.00
CA THR A 177 8.19 10.77 16.21
C THR A 177 7.80 10.64 14.75
N VAL A 178 7.42 11.75 14.11
CA VAL A 178 7.05 11.79 12.68
C VAL A 178 8.09 12.58 11.90
N ILE A 179 8.67 11.96 10.87
CA ILE A 179 9.72 12.52 10.02
C ILE A 179 9.19 12.61 8.59
N ALA A 180 9.10 13.82 8.04
CA ALA A 180 8.81 14.00 6.62
C ALA A 180 10.10 13.83 5.78
N VAL A 181 10.06 12.93 4.81
CA VAL A 181 11.16 12.65 3.86
C VAL A 181 10.72 13.09 2.47
N PRO A 182 11.29 14.19 1.92
CA PRO A 182 10.95 14.65 0.59
C PRO A 182 11.58 13.75 -0.49
N VAL A 183 10.80 13.32 -1.47
CA VAL A 183 11.25 12.52 -2.62
C VAL A 183 10.89 13.25 -3.90
N ASP A 184 11.89 13.49 -4.76
CA ASP A 184 11.73 14.14 -6.07
C ASP A 184 11.05 15.51 -6.06
N GLY A 185 11.06 16.19 -4.91
CA GLY A 185 10.42 17.50 -4.72
C GLY A 185 9.06 17.44 -4.02
N GLY A 186 8.51 16.23 -3.81
CA GLY A 186 7.40 16.01 -2.91
C GLY A 186 7.76 16.44 -1.49
N SER A 187 6.77 16.92 -0.74
CA SER A 187 6.96 17.46 0.60
C SER A 187 5.66 17.38 1.40
N ASN A 188 5.75 17.39 2.72
CA ASN A 188 4.60 17.61 3.59
C ASN A 188 3.94 18.97 3.27
N ALA A 189 2.81 18.93 2.55
CA ALA A 189 2.15 20.11 2.00
C ALA A 189 0.63 20.05 2.26
N PRO A 190 0.20 20.19 3.53
CA PRO A 190 -1.19 20.04 3.88
C PRO A 190 -2.06 21.19 3.32
N GLY A 191 -3.29 20.88 2.92
CA GLY A 191 -4.28 21.81 2.40
C GLY A 191 -5.12 21.26 1.24
N GLY A 192 -5.13 19.94 1.03
CA GLY A 192 -5.90 19.29 -0.04
C GLY A 192 -6.51 17.98 0.40
N ASP A 193 -7.26 17.32 -0.50
CA ASP A 193 -8.04 16.13 -0.19
C ASP A 193 -7.19 14.94 0.33
N ALA A 194 -5.91 14.89 -0.04
CA ALA A 194 -4.97 13.86 0.40
C ALA A 194 -4.56 13.99 1.87
N ASP A 195 -4.83 15.11 2.55
CA ASP A 195 -4.54 15.26 3.98
C ASP A 195 -5.27 14.19 4.82
N GLY A 196 -6.47 13.76 4.39
CA GLY A 196 -7.22 12.71 5.07
C GLY A 196 -6.49 11.36 5.06
N GLU A 197 -5.85 11.01 3.95
CA GLU A 197 -5.04 9.80 3.81
C GLU A 197 -3.78 9.87 4.68
N VAL A 198 -3.02 10.97 4.58
CA VAL A 198 -1.79 11.17 5.35
C VAL A 198 -2.06 11.13 6.85
N MET A 199 -3.11 11.81 7.31
CA MET A 199 -3.47 11.83 8.72
C MET A 199 -3.96 10.46 9.19
N LEU A 200 -4.79 9.76 8.39
CA LEU A 200 -5.23 8.39 8.71
C LEU A 200 -4.04 7.44 8.90
N ASP A 201 -3.12 7.41 7.94
CA ASP A 201 -1.98 6.50 7.94
C ASP A 201 -1.08 6.72 9.16
N ILE A 202 -0.79 7.98 9.50
CA ILE A 202 0.01 8.35 10.68
C ILE A 202 -0.74 8.04 11.98
N GLU A 203 -2.00 8.43 12.10
CA GLU A 203 -2.78 8.30 13.33
C GLU A 203 -3.12 6.85 13.65
N VAL A 204 -3.43 6.03 12.65
CA VAL A 204 -3.69 4.59 12.84
C VAL A 204 -2.41 3.86 13.22
N SER A 205 -1.33 4.02 12.45
CA SER A 205 -0.03 3.39 12.75
C SER A 205 0.47 3.82 14.13
N GLY A 206 0.41 5.11 14.43
CA GLY A 206 0.89 5.70 15.66
C GLY A 206 0.04 5.38 16.89
N ALA A 207 -1.27 5.20 16.73
CA ALA A 207 -2.12 4.79 17.85
C ALA A 207 -1.89 3.32 18.21
N VAL A 208 -1.54 2.47 17.24
CA VAL A 208 -1.19 1.07 17.47
C VAL A 208 0.24 0.93 18.03
N ALA A 209 1.20 1.65 17.46
CA ALA A 209 2.62 1.56 17.80
C ALA A 209 3.19 2.95 18.18
N PRO A 210 2.79 3.53 19.34
CA PRO A 210 3.15 4.91 19.72
C PRO A 210 4.64 5.13 20.01
N GLY A 211 5.40 4.06 20.29
CA GLY A 211 6.84 4.08 20.49
C GLY A 211 7.66 3.95 19.19
N ALA A 212 7.03 3.65 18.05
CA ALA A 212 7.72 3.60 16.77
C ALA A 212 8.08 4.99 16.24
N THR A 213 9.09 5.06 15.37
CA THR A 213 9.30 6.24 14.51
C THR A 213 8.47 6.07 13.25
N ILE A 214 7.82 7.14 12.79
CA ILE A 214 7.08 7.17 11.53
C ILE A 214 7.85 8.04 10.54
N ALA A 215 8.30 7.46 9.43
CA ALA A 215 8.97 8.15 8.34
C ALA A 215 8.03 8.24 7.12
N VAL A 216 7.59 9.44 6.76
CA VAL A 216 6.61 9.68 5.69
C VAL A 216 7.31 10.16 4.44
N TYR A 217 7.31 9.34 3.39
CA TYR A 217 7.99 9.57 2.12
C TYR A 217 7.04 10.22 1.12
N PHE A 218 7.19 11.52 0.90
CA PHE A 218 6.32 12.30 0.01
C PHE A 218 6.87 12.37 -1.41
N ALA A 219 6.07 11.96 -2.39
CA ALA A 219 6.38 12.06 -3.82
C ALA A 219 5.18 12.52 -4.64
N ASP A 220 5.37 12.79 -5.93
CA ASP A 220 4.27 13.05 -6.86
C ASP A 220 3.52 11.75 -7.21
N PRO A 221 2.20 11.81 -7.54
CA PRO A 221 1.37 10.64 -7.80
C PRO A 221 1.59 10.00 -9.18
N THR A 222 2.82 10.05 -9.70
CA THR A 222 3.21 9.50 -11.00
C THR A 222 3.82 8.11 -10.85
N ASP A 223 3.95 7.35 -11.94
CA ASP A 223 4.62 6.04 -11.92
C ASP A 223 6.06 6.14 -11.38
N ARG A 224 6.78 7.19 -11.77
CA ARG A 224 8.12 7.51 -11.29
C ARG A 224 8.12 7.94 -9.83
N GLY A 225 7.28 8.91 -9.46
CA GLY A 225 7.24 9.43 -8.09
C GLY A 225 6.94 8.33 -7.09
N PHE A 226 5.98 7.47 -7.41
CA PHE A 226 5.63 6.32 -6.57
C PHE A 226 6.77 5.29 -6.49
N TYR A 227 7.40 4.94 -7.63
CA TYR A 227 8.58 4.09 -7.65
C TYR A 227 9.73 4.66 -6.81
N ASP A 228 10.02 5.96 -6.95
CA ASP A 228 11.11 6.63 -6.26
C ASP A 228 10.84 6.71 -4.75
N ALA A 229 9.59 6.94 -4.32
CA ALA A 229 9.20 6.89 -2.90
C ALA A 229 9.51 5.53 -2.28
N LEU A 230 9.06 4.44 -2.92
CA LEU A 230 9.36 3.08 -2.45
C LEU A 230 10.86 2.79 -2.47
N SER A 231 11.55 3.15 -3.55
CA SER A 231 12.99 2.93 -3.70
C SER A 231 13.80 3.67 -2.63
N VAL A 232 13.42 4.91 -2.29
CA VAL A 232 14.03 5.65 -1.19
C VAL A 232 13.74 4.97 0.15
N ALA A 233 12.49 4.65 0.46
CA ALA A 233 12.10 4.05 1.73
C ALA A 233 12.83 2.72 2.01
N VAL A 234 12.85 1.82 1.03
CA VAL A 234 13.50 0.50 1.14
C VAL A 234 15.02 0.59 1.32
N HIS A 235 15.64 1.66 0.81
CA HIS A 235 17.09 1.86 0.88
C HIS A 235 17.50 2.96 1.88
N ASP A 236 16.58 3.39 2.75
CA ASP A 236 16.81 4.51 3.67
C ASP A 236 17.70 4.08 4.85
N LYS A 237 18.97 4.48 4.78
CA LYS A 237 19.99 4.22 5.82
C LYS A 237 19.97 5.25 6.95
N ALA A 238 19.14 6.28 6.87
CA ALA A 238 19.01 7.26 7.94
C ALA A 238 17.89 6.85 8.90
N ASN A 239 16.74 6.47 8.36
CA ASN A 239 15.55 6.13 9.15
C ASN A 239 15.37 4.61 9.36
N HIS A 240 15.96 3.78 8.49
CA HIS A 240 15.91 2.31 8.56
C HIS A 240 14.50 1.72 8.79
N PRO A 241 13.51 1.95 7.90
CA PRO A 241 12.20 1.32 8.01
C PRO A 241 12.31 -0.21 8.12
N THR A 242 11.62 -0.80 9.09
CA THR A 242 11.47 -2.26 9.23
C THR A 242 10.14 -2.75 8.66
N VAL A 243 9.20 -1.83 8.46
CA VAL A 243 7.93 -2.03 7.80
C VAL A 243 7.60 -0.82 6.94
N VAL A 244 6.96 -1.03 5.79
CA VAL A 244 6.46 0.01 4.90
C VAL A 244 4.97 -0.23 4.64
N THR A 245 4.15 0.81 4.77
CA THR A 245 2.73 0.79 4.43
C THR A 245 2.43 1.70 3.25
N ILE A 246 1.48 1.26 2.42
CA ILE A 246 1.09 1.92 1.17
C ILE A 246 -0.44 1.93 1.06
N SER A 247 -1.02 3.12 1.21
CA SER A 247 -2.47 3.33 1.10
C SER A 247 -2.88 3.96 -0.24
N TRP A 248 -1.99 3.86 -1.23
CA TRP A 248 -2.16 4.35 -2.60
C TRP A 248 -2.05 3.22 -3.61
N GLY A 249 -2.86 3.26 -4.67
CA GLY A 249 -2.77 2.27 -5.75
C GLY A 249 -3.72 2.49 -6.91
N GLY A 250 -3.88 1.49 -7.75
CA GLY A 250 -4.86 1.46 -8.82
C GLY A 250 -4.79 0.18 -9.65
N PRO A 251 -5.67 -0.01 -10.65
CA PRO A 251 -5.78 -1.25 -11.40
C PRO A 251 -4.44 -1.68 -11.96
N GLU A 252 -4.04 -2.93 -11.74
CA GLU A 252 -2.73 -3.41 -12.17
C GLU A 252 -2.52 -3.23 -13.68
N ASP A 253 -3.56 -3.36 -14.49
CA ASP A 253 -3.54 -3.23 -15.95
C ASP A 253 -3.50 -1.77 -16.43
N SER A 254 -3.76 -0.81 -15.55
CA SER A 254 -3.52 0.61 -15.81
C SER A 254 -2.03 0.95 -15.84
N TRP A 255 -1.18 0.12 -15.22
CA TRP A 255 0.28 0.29 -15.20
C TRP A 255 0.93 -0.32 -16.44
N THR A 256 1.92 0.38 -17.00
CA THR A 256 2.79 -0.24 -18.01
C THR A 256 3.52 -1.43 -17.39
N GLU A 257 3.75 -2.48 -18.19
CA GLU A 257 4.47 -3.67 -17.73
C GLU A 257 5.85 -3.33 -17.15
N GLN A 258 6.58 -2.41 -17.79
CA GLN A 258 7.90 -1.96 -17.32
C GLN A 258 7.84 -1.28 -15.96
N ALA A 259 6.87 -0.38 -15.74
CA ALA A 259 6.71 0.29 -14.44
C ALA A 259 6.37 -0.71 -13.33
N ARG A 260 5.44 -1.63 -13.60
CA ARG A 260 5.07 -2.70 -12.66
C ARG A 260 6.25 -3.59 -12.31
N GLN A 261 7.04 -4.03 -13.30
CA GLN A 261 8.23 -4.86 -13.08
C GLN A 261 9.33 -4.12 -12.32
N ALA A 262 9.52 -2.83 -12.57
CA ALA A 262 10.51 -2.03 -11.83
C ALA A 262 10.09 -1.88 -10.36
N PHE A 263 8.83 -1.55 -10.10
CA PHE A 263 8.29 -1.40 -8.76
C PHE A 263 8.33 -2.73 -7.99
N ASP A 264 7.88 -3.83 -8.61
CA ASP A 264 7.95 -5.19 -8.06
C ASP A 264 9.38 -5.62 -7.72
N ALA A 265 10.38 -5.22 -8.53
CA ALA A 265 11.78 -5.50 -8.23
C ALA A 265 12.29 -4.78 -6.97
N VAL A 266 11.73 -3.62 -6.61
CA VAL A 266 12.05 -2.93 -5.35
C VAL A 266 11.34 -3.60 -4.17
N LEU A 267 10.10 -4.08 -4.37
CA LEU A 267 9.40 -4.88 -3.36
C LEU A 267 10.14 -6.19 -3.07
N ALA A 268 10.72 -6.82 -4.09
CA ALA A 268 11.60 -7.97 -3.91
C ALA A 268 12.87 -7.64 -3.12
N ASP A 269 13.42 -6.42 -3.25
CA ASP A 269 14.54 -5.98 -2.39
C ASP A 269 14.09 -5.79 -0.95
N ALA A 270 12.91 -5.21 -0.72
CA ALA A 270 12.35 -5.03 0.62
C ALA A 270 12.27 -6.37 1.35
N ALA A 271 11.70 -7.39 0.70
CA ALA A 271 11.67 -8.76 1.23
C ALA A 271 13.08 -9.30 1.53
N ALA A 272 14.06 -9.07 0.64
CA ALA A 272 15.45 -9.50 0.84
C ALA A 272 16.18 -8.74 1.97
N PHE A 273 15.79 -7.50 2.25
CA PHE A 273 16.29 -6.69 3.36
C PHE A 273 15.56 -6.94 4.67
N GLY A 274 14.53 -7.80 4.67
CA GLY A 274 13.72 -8.07 5.84
C GLY A 274 12.82 -6.89 6.22
N ILE A 275 12.34 -6.15 5.22
CA ILE A 275 11.33 -5.08 5.38
C ILE A 275 9.98 -5.66 4.96
N THR A 276 9.01 -5.67 5.86
CA THR A 276 7.63 -6.05 5.52
C THR A 276 6.98 -4.91 4.74
N VAL A 277 6.34 -5.19 3.60
CA VAL A 277 5.56 -4.18 2.86
C VAL A 277 4.09 -4.57 2.87
N LEU A 278 3.23 -3.65 3.27
CA LEU A 278 1.77 -3.79 3.29
C LEU A 278 1.16 -2.79 2.33
N ALA A 279 0.10 -3.19 1.63
CA ALA A 279 -0.66 -2.27 0.79
C ALA A 279 -2.17 -2.51 0.88
N ALA A 280 -2.93 -1.41 0.88
CA ALA A 280 -4.38 -1.41 0.74
C ALA A 280 -4.78 -2.10 -0.57
N ALA A 281 -5.78 -3.00 -0.51
CA ALA A 281 -6.20 -3.80 -1.66
C ALA A 281 -7.13 -3.07 -2.63
N GLY A 282 -7.58 -1.85 -2.29
CA GLY A 282 -8.48 -1.03 -3.09
C GLY A 282 -9.87 -0.90 -2.46
N ASP A 283 -10.62 0.10 -2.92
CA ASP A 283 -11.88 0.54 -2.29
C ASP A 283 -13.10 0.53 -3.22
N HIS A 284 -12.91 0.02 -4.45
CA HIS A 284 -13.96 -0.02 -5.48
C HIS A 284 -14.33 -1.45 -5.88
N GLY A 285 -14.35 -2.33 -4.89
CA GLY A 285 -14.70 -3.73 -5.01
C GLY A 285 -13.81 -4.47 -6.00
N ALA A 286 -14.34 -5.55 -6.58
CA ALA A 286 -13.62 -6.29 -7.61
C ALA A 286 -13.39 -5.48 -8.90
N GLY A 287 -14.10 -4.37 -9.12
CA GLY A 287 -13.98 -3.58 -10.34
C GLY A 287 -12.84 -2.58 -10.33
N ASP A 288 -12.34 -2.20 -9.16
CA ASP A 288 -11.20 -1.30 -8.94
C ASP A 288 -11.25 0.04 -9.72
N GLY A 289 -12.44 0.46 -10.14
CA GLY A 289 -12.65 1.64 -10.99
C GLY A 289 -12.21 1.48 -12.46
N GLY A 290 -11.97 0.26 -12.95
CA GLY A 290 -11.43 -0.02 -14.30
C GLY A 290 -12.35 0.34 -15.49
N GLY A 291 -13.63 0.65 -15.24
CA GLY A 291 -14.53 1.26 -16.23
C GLY A 291 -14.98 0.36 -17.40
N ASP A 292 -14.56 -0.91 -17.45
CA ASP A 292 -14.74 -1.81 -18.61
C ASP A 292 -15.57 -3.09 -18.33
N ALA A 293 -16.28 -3.10 -17.19
CA ALA A 293 -17.12 -4.21 -16.71
C ALA A 293 -16.36 -5.52 -16.46
N LYS A 294 -15.08 -5.41 -16.09
CA LYS A 294 -14.23 -6.52 -15.67
C LYS A 294 -13.76 -6.35 -14.25
N ALA A 295 -13.34 -7.47 -13.64
CA ALA A 295 -12.64 -7.45 -12.39
C ALA A 295 -11.17 -7.06 -12.58
N HIS A 296 -10.64 -6.28 -11.66
CA HIS A 296 -9.28 -5.75 -11.64
C HIS A 296 -8.77 -5.86 -10.20
N VAL A 297 -7.53 -6.30 -10.04
CA VAL A 297 -6.85 -6.23 -8.73
C VAL A 297 -5.96 -4.99 -8.71
N ASP A 298 -5.86 -4.36 -7.54
CA ASP A 298 -5.07 -3.16 -7.35
C ASP A 298 -3.56 -3.48 -7.33
N PHE A 299 -2.72 -2.56 -7.81
CA PHE A 299 -1.27 -2.57 -7.66
C PHE A 299 -0.84 -1.33 -6.85
N PRO A 300 -0.07 -1.50 -5.75
CA PRO A 300 0.88 -2.60 -5.54
C PRO A 300 0.39 -3.84 -4.79
N ALA A 301 -0.86 -3.89 -4.31
CA ALA A 301 -1.38 -5.04 -3.56
C ALA A 301 -1.26 -6.38 -4.32
N SER A 302 -1.39 -6.39 -5.64
CA SER A 302 -1.23 -7.58 -6.48
C SER A 302 0.20 -8.11 -6.59
N SER A 303 1.24 -7.38 -6.14
CA SER A 303 2.60 -7.91 -6.10
C SER A 303 2.70 -9.15 -5.19
N PRO A 304 3.49 -10.17 -5.57
CA PRO A 304 3.78 -11.33 -4.72
C PRO A 304 4.80 -11.05 -3.60
N HIS A 305 5.20 -9.79 -3.41
CA HIS A 305 6.13 -9.33 -2.38
C HIS A 305 5.49 -8.37 -1.37
N VAL A 306 4.17 -8.18 -1.46
CA VAL A 306 3.38 -7.27 -0.61
C VAL A 306 2.31 -8.08 0.12
N VAL A 307 2.11 -7.78 1.40
CA VAL A 307 0.94 -8.24 2.16
C VAL A 307 -0.25 -7.36 1.77
N ALA A 308 -1.13 -7.89 0.93
CA ALA A 308 -2.33 -7.19 0.49
C ALA A 308 -3.39 -7.17 1.59
N CYS A 309 -3.90 -5.97 1.90
CA CYS A 309 -4.80 -5.70 3.01
C CYS A 309 -6.20 -5.35 2.50
N GLY A 310 -7.15 -6.29 2.61
CA GLY A 310 -8.56 -6.09 2.29
C GLY A 310 -9.38 -5.52 3.46
N GLY A 311 -10.69 -5.41 3.25
CA GLY A 311 -11.60 -4.67 4.11
C GLY A 311 -12.79 -5.47 4.63
N THR A 312 -13.13 -5.25 5.90
CA THR A 312 -14.30 -5.83 6.59
C THR A 312 -15.18 -4.74 7.21
N THR A 313 -16.44 -5.09 7.47
CA THR A 313 -17.30 -4.35 8.38
C THR A 313 -17.22 -5.03 9.75
N LEU A 314 -16.71 -4.30 10.75
CA LEU A 314 -16.43 -4.85 12.08
C LEU A 314 -17.45 -4.36 13.12
N VAL A 315 -17.98 -5.29 13.91
CA VAL A 315 -18.78 -4.98 15.10
C VAL A 315 -18.11 -5.61 16.32
N GLY A 316 -17.58 -4.77 17.21
CA GLY A 316 -17.09 -5.17 18.52
C GLY A 316 -18.17 -5.10 19.59
N SER A 317 -17.93 -5.73 20.75
CA SER A 317 -18.61 -5.40 22.00
C SER A 317 -17.86 -6.04 23.17
N GLY A 318 -17.58 -5.26 24.22
CA GLY A 318 -16.87 -5.75 25.40
C GLY A 318 -15.52 -6.38 25.05
N GLY A 319 -14.77 -5.72 24.14
CA GLY A 319 -13.47 -6.13 23.62
C GLY A 319 -13.47 -7.52 22.96
N LYS A 320 -14.58 -7.90 22.32
CA LYS A 320 -14.69 -9.10 21.49
C LYS A 320 -15.37 -8.77 20.18
N ILE A 321 -14.99 -9.46 19.12
CA ILE A 321 -15.67 -9.38 17.83
C ILE A 321 -17.02 -10.10 17.93
N VAL A 322 -18.10 -9.37 17.68
CA VAL A 322 -19.48 -9.89 17.61
C VAL A 322 -19.80 -10.32 16.18
N SER A 323 -19.43 -9.50 15.21
CA SER A 323 -19.61 -9.78 13.78
C SER A 323 -18.46 -9.17 13.00
N GLU A 324 -18.03 -9.86 11.97
CA GLU A 324 -17.10 -9.37 10.98
C GLU A 324 -17.47 -10.01 9.63
N VAL A 325 -17.76 -9.17 8.63
CA VAL A 325 -18.20 -9.56 7.29
C VAL A 325 -17.41 -8.77 6.25
N THR A 326 -17.39 -9.21 4.99
CA THR A 326 -16.78 -8.45 3.90
C THR A 326 -17.38 -7.05 3.82
N TRP A 327 -16.52 -6.03 3.69
CA TRP A 327 -16.98 -4.66 3.48
C TRP A 327 -17.50 -4.47 2.06
N ASN A 328 -18.79 -4.14 1.93
CA ASN A 328 -19.44 -3.74 0.69
C ASN A 328 -20.70 -2.90 0.99
N ASP A 329 -20.68 -1.63 0.62
CA ASP A 329 -21.75 -0.67 0.88
C ASP A 329 -22.89 -0.74 -0.17
N GLY A 330 -22.70 -1.52 -1.24
CA GLY A 330 -23.67 -1.65 -2.33
C GLY A 330 -23.83 -0.39 -3.19
N ASP A 331 -22.90 0.54 -3.12
CA ASP A 331 -22.90 1.82 -3.85
C ASP A 331 -21.64 2.03 -4.73
N GLY A 332 -20.78 1.01 -4.79
CA GLY A 332 -19.48 1.05 -5.46
C GLY A 332 -18.28 1.17 -4.51
N TRP A 333 -18.52 1.37 -3.21
CA TRP A 333 -17.52 1.23 -2.17
C TRP A 333 -17.53 -0.17 -1.58
N ALA A 334 -16.42 -0.89 -1.74
CA ALA A 334 -16.24 -2.25 -1.25
C ALA A 334 -14.76 -2.60 -1.26
N THR A 335 -14.35 -3.59 -0.47
CA THR A 335 -12.96 -4.06 -0.50
C THR A 335 -12.53 -4.54 -1.89
N GLY A 336 -11.35 -4.11 -2.32
CA GLY A 336 -10.68 -4.69 -3.47
C GLY A 336 -10.31 -6.15 -3.20
N GLY A 337 -10.21 -6.93 -4.29
CA GLY A 337 -9.91 -8.35 -4.21
C GLY A 337 -10.26 -9.09 -5.49
N GLY A 338 -9.48 -10.13 -5.81
CA GLY A 338 -9.62 -10.87 -7.05
C GLY A 338 -8.41 -11.75 -7.37
N ILE A 339 -8.24 -12.02 -8.67
CA ILE A 339 -7.15 -12.84 -9.20
C ILE A 339 -6.38 -11.98 -10.21
N SER A 340 -5.07 -11.78 -9.97
CA SER A 340 -4.19 -11.02 -10.85
C SER A 340 -4.11 -11.66 -12.25
N ASP A 341 -4.13 -10.82 -13.29
CA ASP A 341 -3.85 -11.18 -14.67
C ASP A 341 -2.36 -11.00 -15.02
N ALA A 342 -1.59 -10.31 -14.16
CA ALA A 342 -0.17 -10.00 -14.39
C ALA A 342 0.82 -10.84 -13.59
N PHE A 343 0.49 -11.16 -12.34
CA PHE A 343 1.35 -11.93 -11.47
C PHE A 343 0.87 -13.39 -11.38
N PRO A 344 1.75 -14.38 -11.66
CA PRO A 344 1.38 -15.78 -11.48
C PRO A 344 1.16 -16.09 -10.01
N VAL A 345 0.50 -17.21 -9.72
CA VAL A 345 0.35 -17.71 -8.34
C VAL A 345 1.74 -17.92 -7.73
N PRO A 346 2.11 -17.22 -6.65
CA PRO A 346 3.40 -17.41 -6.02
C PRO A 346 3.42 -18.75 -5.26
N ALA A 347 4.61 -19.35 -5.15
CA ALA A 347 4.76 -20.69 -4.58
C ALA A 347 4.31 -20.80 -3.11
N TRP A 348 4.32 -19.69 -2.37
CA TRP A 348 3.88 -19.63 -0.97
C TRP A 348 2.36 -19.51 -0.81
N GLN A 349 1.60 -19.11 -1.85
CA GLN A 349 0.14 -18.98 -1.79
C GLN A 349 -0.52 -20.35 -1.90
N THR A 350 -0.36 -21.16 -0.86
CA THR A 350 -0.69 -22.60 -0.82
C THR A 350 -2.15 -22.86 -0.46
N VAL A 351 -3.06 -22.08 -1.04
CA VAL A 351 -4.51 -22.15 -0.82
C VAL A 351 -5.24 -22.46 -2.12
N LYS A 352 -6.51 -22.85 -2.02
CA LYS A 352 -7.36 -23.04 -3.20
C LYS A 352 -7.89 -21.69 -3.67
N LEU A 353 -7.36 -21.20 -4.79
CA LEU A 353 -7.83 -19.97 -5.41
C LEU A 353 -9.10 -20.20 -6.26
N PRO A 354 -10.06 -19.25 -6.27
CA PRO A 354 -11.18 -19.25 -7.20
C PRO A 354 -10.68 -19.00 -8.63
N ALA A 355 -11.56 -19.29 -9.60
CA ALA A 355 -11.28 -18.93 -10.98
C ALA A 355 -11.40 -17.41 -11.16
N ASN A 356 -10.56 -16.83 -12.02
CA ASN A 356 -10.70 -15.44 -12.44
C ASN A 356 -12.07 -15.24 -13.13
N VAL A 357 -12.87 -14.28 -12.64
CA VAL A 357 -14.24 -14.01 -13.11
C VAL A 357 -14.32 -13.36 -14.49
N ASN A 358 -13.21 -12.83 -15.01
CA ASN A 358 -13.10 -12.35 -16.39
C ASN A 358 -13.04 -13.49 -17.42
N GLY A 359 -12.99 -14.75 -16.98
CA GLY A 359 -13.02 -15.91 -17.86
C GLY A 359 -11.71 -16.18 -18.61
N THR A 360 -10.58 -15.60 -18.16
CA THR A 360 -9.25 -15.78 -18.78
C THR A 360 -8.73 -17.22 -18.66
N LYS A 361 -9.26 -18.00 -17.71
CA LYS A 361 -8.85 -19.38 -17.36
C LYS A 361 -7.37 -19.50 -16.94
N LYS A 362 -6.69 -18.37 -16.72
CA LYS A 362 -5.31 -18.35 -16.23
C LYS A 362 -5.35 -18.21 -14.70
N PRO A 363 -4.60 -19.05 -13.96
CA PRO A 363 -4.38 -18.82 -12.54
C PRO A 363 -3.43 -17.63 -12.38
N GLY A 364 -3.63 -16.86 -11.31
CA GLY A 364 -2.78 -15.72 -10.93
C GLY A 364 -2.83 -15.47 -9.43
N ARG A 365 -1.95 -14.60 -8.93
CA ARG A 365 -1.87 -14.21 -7.52
C ARG A 365 -3.24 -13.76 -7.03
N GLY A 366 -3.77 -14.43 -6.00
CA GLY A 366 -5.06 -14.06 -5.39
C GLY A 366 -4.87 -12.89 -4.43
N VAL A 367 -5.76 -11.92 -4.42
CA VAL A 367 -5.77 -10.72 -3.56
C VAL A 367 -7.10 -10.67 -2.79
N PRO A 368 -7.15 -10.26 -1.51
CA PRO A 368 -6.01 -9.87 -0.65
C PRO A 368 -5.36 -11.07 0.08
N ASP A 369 -4.36 -10.81 0.93
CA ASP A 369 -3.76 -11.82 1.81
C ASP A 369 -4.43 -11.88 3.18
N VAL A 370 -4.77 -10.71 3.73
CA VAL A 370 -5.45 -10.54 5.03
C VAL A 370 -6.48 -9.41 4.89
N ALA A 371 -7.36 -9.25 5.87
CA ALA A 371 -8.31 -8.14 5.89
C ALA A 371 -8.57 -7.62 7.30
N GLY A 372 -8.97 -6.36 7.40
CA GLY A 372 -9.36 -5.74 8.66
C GLY A 372 -10.47 -4.72 8.45
N ASN A 373 -10.94 -4.11 9.54
CA ASN A 373 -12.03 -3.15 9.49
C ASN A 373 -11.70 -2.02 8.52
N ALA A 374 -12.61 -1.76 7.58
CA ALA A 374 -12.50 -0.76 6.53
C ALA A 374 -13.84 -0.06 6.27
N ASP A 375 -14.96 -0.60 6.75
CA ASP A 375 -16.25 0.06 6.57
C ASP A 375 -16.32 1.38 7.34
N ILE A 376 -16.72 2.46 6.66
CA ILE A 376 -16.91 3.79 7.23
C ILE A 376 -17.93 3.82 8.39
N THR A 377 -18.93 2.94 8.38
CA THR A 377 -19.95 2.83 9.43
C THR A 377 -19.35 2.33 10.75
N SER A 378 -18.28 1.53 10.68
CA SER A 378 -17.39 1.17 11.79
C SER A 378 -16.01 1.85 11.68
N GLY A 379 -15.91 2.97 10.97
CA GLY A 379 -14.64 3.56 10.54
C GLY A 379 -13.75 4.07 11.68
N TYR A 380 -12.50 4.37 11.35
CA TYR A 380 -11.50 4.86 12.29
C TYR A 380 -11.71 6.33 12.55
N ILE A 381 -11.85 6.70 13.81
CA ILE A 381 -11.94 8.10 14.21
C ILE A 381 -10.55 8.71 14.12
N VAL A 382 -10.40 9.71 13.25
CA VAL A 382 -9.16 10.44 13.00
C VAL A 382 -9.40 11.94 13.10
N LEU A 383 -8.34 12.74 13.26
CA LEU A 383 -8.38 14.19 13.27
C LEU A 383 -7.73 14.75 12.00
N VAL A 384 -8.54 15.26 11.08
CA VAL A 384 -8.05 15.83 9.81
C VAL A 384 -8.41 17.30 9.76
N ASP A 385 -7.42 18.17 9.54
CA ASP A 385 -7.60 19.61 9.41
C ASP A 385 -8.38 20.23 10.59
N GLY A 386 -8.06 19.78 11.81
CA GLY A 386 -8.73 20.19 13.05
C GLY A 386 -10.16 19.64 13.23
N THR A 387 -10.61 18.71 12.39
CA THR A 387 -11.95 18.10 12.45
C THR A 387 -11.88 16.60 12.68
N TYR A 388 -12.53 16.11 13.74
CA TYR A 388 -12.68 14.68 13.95
C TYR A 388 -13.66 14.11 12.91
N THR A 389 -13.29 13.01 12.26
CA THR A 389 -14.12 12.36 11.25
C THR A 389 -13.85 10.85 11.27
N PRO A 390 -14.86 9.99 11.03
CA PRO A 390 -14.58 8.59 10.79
C PRO A 390 -14.08 8.44 9.34
N ILE A 391 -13.03 7.68 9.16
CA ILE A 391 -12.53 7.26 7.85
C ILE A 391 -12.56 5.74 7.76
N GLY A 392 -13.13 5.24 6.66
CA GLY A 392 -13.03 3.86 6.23
C GLY A 392 -12.08 3.72 5.04
N GLY A 393 -12.20 2.62 4.32
CA GLY A 393 -11.31 2.21 3.25
C GLY A 393 -10.20 1.27 3.71
N THR A 394 -9.72 0.49 2.75
CA THR A 394 -8.59 -0.42 2.95
C THR A 394 -7.29 0.31 3.27
N SER A 395 -7.22 1.61 2.96
CA SER A 395 -6.20 2.54 3.47
C SER A 395 -6.03 2.48 4.98
N ALA A 396 -7.07 2.20 5.78
CA ALA A 396 -6.90 2.10 7.23
C ALA A 396 -6.29 0.76 7.69
N VAL A 397 -6.32 -0.28 6.85
CA VAL A 397 -5.93 -1.64 7.22
C VAL A 397 -4.42 -1.85 7.08
N ALA A 398 -3.82 -1.33 6.01
CA ALA A 398 -2.37 -1.36 5.82
C ALA A 398 -1.57 -0.71 6.98
N PRO A 399 -1.86 0.53 7.43
CA PRO A 399 -1.22 1.16 8.58
C PRO A 399 -1.57 0.48 9.90
N LEU A 400 -2.79 -0.06 10.07
CA LEU A 400 -3.16 -0.86 11.24
C LEU A 400 -2.21 -2.05 11.40
N TYR A 401 -2.00 -2.81 10.32
CA TYR A 401 -1.09 -3.95 10.34
C TYR A 401 0.40 -3.56 10.28
N ALA A 402 0.75 -2.38 9.77
CA ALA A 402 2.10 -1.84 9.93
C ALA A 402 2.42 -1.56 11.41
N GLY A 403 1.45 -1.01 12.15
CA GLY A 403 1.50 -0.91 13.60
C GLY A 403 1.69 -2.29 14.26
N LEU A 404 0.90 -3.30 13.89
CA LEU A 404 1.10 -4.67 14.38
C LEU A 404 2.51 -5.19 14.12
N VAL A 405 3.02 -5.06 12.89
CA VAL A 405 4.38 -5.50 12.53
C VAL A 405 5.44 -4.80 13.38
N ALA A 406 5.26 -3.52 13.71
CA ALA A 406 6.15 -2.82 14.63
C ALA A 406 6.08 -3.38 16.05
N LEU A 407 4.88 -3.68 16.57
CA LEU A 407 4.72 -4.35 17.87
C LEU A 407 5.43 -5.72 17.89
N LEU A 408 5.24 -6.52 16.83
CA LEU A 408 5.89 -7.82 16.67
C LEU A 408 7.42 -7.68 16.60
N GLY A 409 7.93 -6.72 15.83
CA GLY A 409 9.37 -6.49 15.69
C GLY A 409 10.04 -6.11 17.02
N GLN A 410 9.38 -5.29 17.85
CA GLN A 410 9.85 -5.01 19.21
C GLN A 410 9.83 -6.28 20.09
N ALA A 411 8.73 -7.05 20.05
CA ALA A 411 8.59 -8.25 20.87
C ALA A 411 9.63 -9.32 20.53
N LEU A 412 9.96 -9.47 19.24
CA LEU A 412 10.98 -10.40 18.73
C LEU A 412 12.41 -9.89 18.94
N GLY A 413 12.60 -8.56 19.07
CA GLY A 413 13.91 -7.92 19.14
C GLY A 413 14.63 -7.79 17.79
N HIS A 414 13.91 -8.00 16.68
CA HIS A 414 14.40 -7.86 15.30
C HIS A 414 13.23 -7.63 14.34
N SER A 415 13.51 -7.17 13.10
CA SER A 415 12.47 -7.03 12.07
C SER A 415 11.78 -8.37 11.77
N VAL A 416 10.47 -8.33 11.51
CA VAL A 416 9.66 -9.51 11.14
C VAL A 416 10.09 -10.09 9.79
N GLY A 417 10.43 -9.23 8.83
CA GLY A 417 10.86 -9.64 7.49
C GLY A 417 9.73 -10.03 6.55
N ASP A 418 10.00 -10.95 5.62
CA ASP A 418 9.00 -11.45 4.67
C ASP A 418 7.97 -12.31 5.39
N LEU A 419 6.76 -11.77 5.55
CA LEU A 419 5.69 -12.35 6.33
C LEU A 419 4.82 -13.31 5.51
N LEU A 420 4.81 -13.19 4.18
CA LEU A 420 3.89 -13.92 3.29
C LEU A 420 4.00 -15.44 3.41
N PRO A 421 5.20 -16.06 3.37
CA PRO A 421 5.30 -17.51 3.55
C PRO A 421 4.80 -17.99 4.90
N THR A 422 4.95 -17.18 5.96
CA THR A 422 4.51 -17.52 7.31
C THR A 422 2.99 -17.45 7.42
N LEU A 423 2.37 -16.38 6.92
CA LEU A 423 0.90 -16.21 6.96
C LEU A 423 0.18 -17.40 6.33
N TYR A 424 0.63 -17.87 5.17
CA TYR A 424 -0.01 -18.96 4.45
C TYR A 424 0.23 -20.35 5.05
N ARG A 425 1.07 -20.48 6.09
CA ARG A 425 1.23 -21.71 6.87
C ARG A 425 0.62 -21.61 8.27
N ALA A 426 0.33 -20.40 8.74
CA ALA A 426 -0.16 -20.13 10.08
C ALA A 426 -1.66 -20.41 10.23
N SER A 427 -2.09 -20.62 11.47
CA SER A 427 -3.51 -20.74 11.84
C SER A 427 -3.84 -19.67 12.90
N VAL A 428 -3.70 -18.40 12.50
CA VAL A 428 -3.73 -17.22 13.39
C VAL A 428 -4.74 -16.17 12.91
N PHE A 429 -5.79 -16.62 12.21
CA PHE A 429 -6.74 -15.74 11.57
C PHE A 429 -8.15 -16.03 12.03
N ARG A 430 -8.93 -14.97 12.17
CA ARG A 430 -10.37 -15.04 12.21
C ARG A 430 -10.91 -15.03 10.77
N ASP A 431 -11.43 -16.17 10.35
CA ASP A 431 -12.04 -16.36 9.03
C ASP A 431 -13.33 -15.52 8.85
N VAL A 432 -13.45 -14.85 7.70
CA VAL A 432 -14.57 -13.99 7.32
C VAL A 432 -15.33 -14.68 6.20
N VAL A 433 -16.45 -15.32 6.54
CA VAL A 433 -17.12 -16.29 5.64
C VAL A 433 -18.38 -15.75 4.96
N ALA A 434 -18.64 -14.45 5.05
CA ALA A 434 -19.89 -13.84 4.60
C ALA A 434 -19.68 -12.47 3.96
N GLY A 435 -20.43 -12.23 2.88
CA GLY A 435 -20.35 -11.02 2.07
C GLY A 435 -19.67 -11.29 0.73
N ASP A 436 -19.55 -10.24 -0.07
CA ASP A 436 -18.94 -10.26 -1.40
C ASP A 436 -18.39 -8.87 -1.71
N ASN A 437 -17.52 -8.79 -2.72
CA ASN A 437 -17.01 -7.53 -3.23
C ASN A 437 -17.53 -7.19 -4.64
N SER A 438 -18.74 -7.64 -4.96
CA SER A 438 -19.41 -7.28 -6.20
C SER A 438 -19.69 -5.78 -6.23
N VAL A 439 -19.70 -5.21 -7.44
CA VAL A 439 -19.86 -3.77 -7.64
C VAL A 439 -21.08 -3.55 -8.52
N PRO A 440 -22.09 -2.78 -8.09
CA PRO A 440 -23.20 -2.41 -8.97
C PRO A 440 -22.74 -1.33 -9.96
N GLN A 441 -23.57 -1.07 -10.97
CA GLN A 441 -23.39 0.12 -11.79
C GLN A 441 -23.47 1.38 -10.90
N SER A 442 -22.40 2.17 -10.89
CA SER A 442 -22.23 3.34 -10.03
C SER A 442 -21.46 4.45 -10.75
N GLN A 443 -21.15 5.54 -10.04
CA GLN A 443 -20.26 6.58 -10.57
C GLN A 443 -18.81 6.12 -10.75
N TYR A 444 -18.43 5.00 -10.12
CA TYR A 444 -17.08 4.42 -10.18
C TYR A 444 -16.92 3.43 -11.34
N GLY A 445 -18.01 3.04 -12.01
CA GLY A 445 -17.93 2.15 -13.16
C GLY A 445 -19.20 1.34 -13.42
N PRO A 446 -19.15 0.50 -14.46
CA PRO A 446 -20.21 -0.47 -14.75
C PRO A 446 -20.27 -1.58 -13.68
N GLU A 447 -21.33 -2.39 -13.72
CA GLU A 447 -21.50 -3.55 -12.85
C GLU A 447 -20.38 -4.59 -13.07
N VAL A 448 -19.87 -5.16 -11.97
CA VAL A 448 -18.83 -6.19 -11.94
C VAL A 448 -19.23 -7.26 -10.92
N ALA A 449 -19.27 -8.53 -11.36
CA ALA A 449 -19.78 -9.64 -10.55
C ALA A 449 -19.00 -9.92 -9.25
N GLY A 450 -17.70 -9.62 -9.24
CA GLY A 450 -16.82 -9.82 -8.08
C GLY A 450 -16.73 -11.25 -7.57
N TYR A 451 -16.35 -11.39 -6.31
CA TYR A 451 -16.09 -12.65 -5.62
C TYR A 451 -16.90 -12.69 -4.31
N ALA A 452 -17.18 -13.89 -3.83
CA ALA A 452 -17.88 -14.10 -2.56
C ALA A 452 -16.92 -14.64 -1.50
N ALA A 453 -17.12 -14.19 -0.27
CA ALA A 453 -16.41 -14.71 0.89
C ALA A 453 -16.90 -16.12 1.26
N GLY A 454 -16.04 -16.89 1.93
CA GLY A 454 -16.38 -18.26 2.32
C GLY A 454 -15.29 -18.91 3.16
N PRO A 455 -15.49 -20.17 3.61
CA PRO A 455 -14.52 -20.82 4.50
C PRO A 455 -13.11 -20.93 3.91
N GLY A 456 -12.11 -20.46 4.66
CA GLY A 456 -10.71 -20.42 4.28
C GLY A 456 -10.38 -19.17 3.45
N TRP A 457 -9.32 -19.25 2.64
CA TRP A 457 -8.93 -18.10 1.81
C TRP A 457 -10.01 -17.78 0.77
N ASP A 458 -10.37 -16.50 0.64
CA ASP A 458 -11.22 -15.97 -0.42
C ASP A 458 -10.70 -14.66 -1.02
N ALA A 459 -11.24 -14.30 -2.19
CA ALA A 459 -10.82 -13.13 -2.96
C ALA A 459 -11.54 -11.83 -2.53
N CYS A 460 -12.00 -11.76 -1.28
CA CYS A 460 -12.55 -10.56 -0.64
C CYS A 460 -11.71 -10.20 0.58
N THR A 461 -11.44 -11.18 1.45
CA THR A 461 -10.84 -11.00 2.78
C THR A 461 -9.59 -11.83 3.01
N GLY A 462 -9.13 -12.58 2.00
CA GLY A 462 -7.91 -13.35 2.08
C GLY A 462 -8.01 -14.42 3.17
N LEU A 463 -7.01 -14.50 4.03
CA LEU A 463 -6.98 -15.42 5.19
C LEU A 463 -7.92 -14.97 6.33
N GLY A 464 -8.49 -13.76 6.25
CA GLY A 464 -9.27 -13.14 7.32
C GLY A 464 -8.47 -12.11 8.12
N SER A 465 -8.98 -11.75 9.30
CA SER A 465 -8.32 -10.80 10.20
C SER A 465 -7.28 -11.48 11.10
N ILE A 466 -6.10 -10.88 11.20
CA ILE A 466 -4.98 -11.42 11.98
C ILE A 466 -5.27 -11.32 13.48
N GLU A 467 -5.15 -12.45 14.19
CA GLU A 467 -5.07 -12.48 15.65
C GLU A 467 -3.62 -12.20 16.08
N GLY A 468 -3.34 -10.98 16.54
CA GLY A 468 -1.97 -10.47 16.71
C GLY A 468 -1.11 -11.28 17.69
N ASP A 469 -1.63 -11.62 18.87
CA ASP A 469 -0.95 -12.46 19.86
C ASP A 469 -0.68 -13.88 19.33
N ALA A 470 -1.61 -14.43 18.54
CA ALA A 470 -1.43 -15.74 17.92
C ALA A 470 -0.32 -15.70 16.86
N LEU A 471 -0.26 -14.64 16.06
CA LEU A 471 0.84 -14.43 15.12
C LEU A 471 2.19 -14.24 15.83
N LEU A 472 2.23 -13.50 16.95
CA LEU A 472 3.44 -13.39 17.76
C LEU A 472 3.92 -14.75 18.28
N ALA A 473 2.98 -15.60 18.72
CA ALA A 473 3.31 -16.95 19.18
C ALA A 473 3.84 -17.82 18.04
N GLU A 474 3.25 -17.74 16.84
CA GLU A 474 3.71 -18.43 15.64
C GLU A 474 5.14 -18.01 15.26
N LEU A 475 5.44 -16.71 15.32
CA LEU A 475 6.76 -16.17 14.97
C LEU A 475 7.87 -16.56 15.98
N HIS A 476 7.52 -16.93 17.21
CA HIS A 476 8.46 -17.49 18.19
C HIS A 476 8.71 -18.99 18.02
N ALA A 477 7.87 -19.71 17.26
CA ALA A 477 8.02 -21.13 17.08
C ALA A 477 9.31 -21.43 16.27
N PRO A 478 10.12 -22.42 16.68
CA PRO A 478 11.25 -22.84 15.86
C PRO A 478 10.75 -23.37 14.51
N ALA A 479 11.34 -22.84 13.42
CA ALA A 479 11.01 -23.16 12.03
C ALA A 479 11.17 -24.64 11.65
#